data_AF-A0A2E6U6E4-F1
#
_entry.id   AF-A0A2E6U6E4-F1
#
_cell.length_a   1.000
_cell.length_b   1.000
_cell.length_c   1.000
_cell.angle_alpha   90.00
_cell.angle_beta   90.00
_cell.angle_gamma   90.00
#
_symmetry.space_group_name_H-M   'P 1'
#
loop_
_entity.id
_entity.type
_entity.pdbx_description
1 polymer ?
#
loop_
_entity_poly.entity_id
_entity_poly.type
_entity_poly.pdbx_seq_one_letter_code
_entity_poly.pdbx_strand_id
1 'polypeptide(L)'
;MASPDVPRLPRRLATWLRSPHPDTTTPTHHNLLVLRARSPLRTLVQTGSAGGLKAHRPRRGSIPMGDIPNHIRREAASKDVKPTVRVGRSGLTEALVEEVDGQLRQRAMVKIKVNRGVFDRENLALLWEALVERTGAVLVLSRGNVGVLWRR
;
A
#
# COMPACT_ATOMS: atom_id res chain seq x y z
N MET A 1 -67.61 -20.60 14.88
CA MET A 1 -66.38 -20.37 14.09
C MET A 1 -66.68 -19.30 13.05
N ALA A 2 -66.30 -18.06 13.35
CA ALA A 2 -66.26 -16.93 12.42
C ALA A 2 -65.49 -15.81 13.11
N SER A 3 -64.26 -15.54 12.66
CA SER A 3 -63.57 -14.28 12.93
C SER A 3 -63.70 -13.41 11.69
N PRO A 4 -63.99 -12.12 11.90
CA PRO A 4 -63.39 -11.11 11.03
C PRO A 4 -62.81 -9.91 11.81
N ASP A 5 -61.72 -9.40 11.22
CA ASP A 5 -61.27 -8.02 11.20
C ASP A 5 -60.84 -7.28 12.49
N VAL A 6 -59.53 -7.06 12.59
CA VAL A 6 -58.96 -5.86 13.22
C VAL A 6 -57.89 -5.27 12.27
N PRO A 7 -57.99 -4.00 11.86
CA PRO A 7 -57.04 -3.38 10.94
C PRO A 7 -55.74 -2.99 11.64
N ARG A 8 -54.59 -3.31 11.02
CA ARG A 8 -53.26 -2.84 11.45
C ARG A 8 -52.94 -1.51 10.78
N LEU A 9 -52.92 -0.44 11.56
CA LEU A 9 -52.39 0.88 11.15
C LEU A 9 -50.84 0.89 11.12
N PRO A 10 -50.21 1.64 10.20
CA PRO A 10 -48.76 1.74 10.10
C PRO A 10 -48.15 2.67 11.16
N ARG A 11 -47.01 2.23 11.73
CA ARG A 11 -46.18 3.02 12.66
C ARG A 11 -45.45 4.14 11.89
N ARG A 12 -46.07 5.32 11.88
CA ARG A 12 -45.44 6.58 11.48
C ARG A 12 -44.30 6.96 12.43
N LEU A 13 -43.27 7.52 11.81
CA LEU A 13 -42.40 8.61 12.26
C LEU A 13 -42.62 9.11 13.70
N ALA A 14 -41.55 9.03 14.50
CA ALA A 14 -41.34 9.86 15.67
C ALA A 14 -40.05 10.69 15.49
N THR A 15 -40.26 11.99 15.38
CA THR A 15 -39.29 13.09 15.48
C THR A 15 -38.79 13.25 16.93
N TRP A 16 -37.74 14.06 17.12
CA TRP A 16 -37.28 14.84 18.30
C TRP A 16 -35.76 14.69 18.49
N LEU A 17 -34.94 15.62 17.98
CA LEU A 17 -34.53 16.92 18.56
C LEU A 17 -33.38 16.79 19.56
N ARG A 18 -32.16 17.14 19.12
CA ARG A 18 -31.21 17.86 19.99
C ARG A 18 -30.23 18.68 19.13
N SER A 19 -30.26 19.97 19.38
CA SER A 19 -29.46 21.04 18.78
C SER A 19 -27.95 20.88 19.02
N PRO A 20 -27.12 21.53 18.20
CA PRO A 20 -25.89 22.15 18.71
C PRO A 20 -25.74 23.61 18.24
N HIS A 21 -25.42 24.52 19.16
CA HIS A 21 -24.88 25.88 18.94
C HIS A 21 -24.28 26.37 20.26
N PRO A 22 -23.46 27.45 20.25
CA PRO A 22 -22.12 27.63 19.69
C PRO A 22 -21.11 27.72 20.88
N ASP A 23 -19.80 27.79 20.73
CA ASP A 23 -19.07 29.03 20.51
C ASP A 23 -17.54 28.81 20.46
N THR A 24 -16.93 29.67 19.64
CA THR A 24 -15.58 30.26 19.67
C THR A 24 -14.46 29.64 20.52
N THR A 25 -13.29 29.45 19.90
CA THR A 25 -12.04 30.17 20.25
C THR A 25 -10.91 29.72 19.29
N THR A 26 -10.60 30.57 18.32
CA THR A 26 -9.36 30.52 17.53
C THR A 26 -8.49 31.68 17.99
N PRO A 27 -7.27 31.42 18.48
CA PRO A 27 -6.23 32.43 18.40
C PRO A 27 -4.88 31.78 18.13
N THR A 28 -4.32 31.93 16.93
CA THR A 28 -2.86 32.07 16.77
C THR A 28 -2.58 32.82 15.48
N HIS A 29 -2.53 34.14 15.60
CA HIS A 29 -1.90 35.01 14.64
C HIS A 29 -0.48 35.32 15.14
N HIS A 30 0.44 35.46 14.19
CA HIS A 30 1.80 36.02 14.34
C HIS A 30 2.86 35.15 15.00
N ASN A 31 3.64 34.46 14.15
CA ASN A 31 5.08 34.44 14.37
C ASN A 31 5.74 35.10 13.14
N LEU A 32 5.99 36.39 13.27
CA LEU A 32 6.80 37.18 12.33
C LEU A 32 8.18 37.36 12.96
N LEU A 33 9.20 37.31 12.11
CA LEU A 33 10.56 37.81 12.34
C LEU A 33 11.51 36.89 13.16
N VAL A 34 12.20 36.00 12.46
CA VAL A 34 13.57 35.64 12.83
C VAL A 34 14.51 35.97 11.66
N LEU A 35 15.23 37.07 11.88
CA LEU A 35 16.56 37.46 11.38
C LEU A 35 17.06 36.87 10.05
N ARG A 36 17.10 37.77 9.05
CA ARG A 36 18.21 37.85 8.10
C ARG A 36 19.51 38.09 8.88
N ALA A 37 20.38 37.09 8.93
CA ALA A 37 21.82 37.30 9.14
C ALA A 37 22.54 36.88 7.86
N ARG A 38 23.01 37.87 7.11
CA ARG A 38 23.98 37.70 6.04
C ARG A 38 25.39 37.73 6.65
N SER A 39 26.26 36.89 6.10
CA SER A 39 27.74 36.96 6.11
C SER A 39 28.47 36.23 7.24
N PRO A 40 29.75 35.84 7.07
CA PRO A 40 30.45 35.39 5.87
C PRO A 40 31.24 34.08 6.11
N LEU A 41 31.73 33.52 4.99
CA LEU A 41 32.91 32.64 4.84
C LEU A 41 33.62 32.20 6.13
N ARG A 42 33.61 30.89 6.38
CA ARG A 42 34.62 30.27 7.23
C ARG A 42 35.11 28.97 6.60
N THR A 43 36.21 29.12 5.87
CA THR A 43 37.11 28.05 5.48
C THR A 43 37.57 27.31 6.74
N LEU A 44 37.36 25.99 6.80
CA LEU A 44 38.18 25.12 7.64
C LEU A 44 38.52 23.86 6.85
N VAL A 45 39.81 23.76 6.59
CA VAL A 45 40.54 22.62 6.03
C VAL A 45 40.75 21.58 7.13
N GLN A 46 40.89 20.31 6.72
CA GLN A 46 41.52 19.17 7.44
C GLN A 46 40.65 18.51 8.56
N THR A 47 40.57 17.20 8.78
CA THR A 47 41.33 16.00 8.35
C THR A 47 40.48 14.75 8.66
N GLY A 48 40.63 13.68 7.88
CA GLY A 48 40.73 12.30 8.36
C GLY A 48 39.59 11.63 9.15
N SER A 49 39.07 10.56 8.53
CA SER A 49 38.81 9.26 9.16
C SER A 49 37.80 9.20 10.31
N ALA A 50 36.57 8.81 9.97
CA ALA A 50 35.71 8.07 10.89
C ALA A 50 34.93 7.01 10.10
N GLY A 51 35.41 5.77 10.25
CA GLY A 51 34.62 4.55 10.40
C GLY A 51 33.35 4.41 9.56
N GLY A 52 33.43 3.48 8.60
CA GLY A 52 32.32 3.08 7.75
C GLY A 52 31.05 2.77 8.55
N LEU A 53 30.03 3.59 8.30
CA LEU A 53 28.66 3.16 8.45
C LEU A 53 28.46 2.03 7.44
N LYS A 54 28.51 0.80 7.94
CA LYS A 54 28.03 -0.39 7.24
C LYS A 54 26.57 -0.14 6.86
N ALA A 55 26.35 0.43 5.69
CA ALA A 55 25.07 0.37 5.03
C ALA A 55 24.75 -1.11 4.88
N HIS A 56 23.82 -1.59 5.71
CA HIS A 56 23.29 -2.93 5.63
C HIS A 56 22.40 -2.99 4.39
N ARG A 57 23.03 -3.00 3.20
CA ARG A 57 22.33 -3.28 1.96
C ARG A 57 22.43 -4.78 1.75
N PRO A 58 21.31 -5.52 1.81
CA PRO A 58 21.34 -6.96 1.65
C PRO A 58 21.98 -7.27 0.30
N ARG A 59 23.03 -8.10 0.32
CA ARG A 59 23.50 -8.83 -0.85
C ARG A 59 22.43 -9.84 -1.26
N ARG A 60 21.26 -9.38 -1.71
CA ARG A 60 20.34 -10.21 -2.47
C ARG A 60 20.78 -10.07 -3.90
N GLY A 61 21.56 -11.07 -4.34
CA GLY A 61 22.03 -11.17 -5.71
C GLY A 61 20.88 -10.89 -6.66
N SER A 62 21.18 -10.13 -7.70
CA SER A 62 20.40 -10.08 -8.93
C SER A 62 19.89 -11.48 -9.24
N ILE A 63 18.64 -11.80 -8.93
CA ILE A 63 18.05 -13.08 -9.32
C ILE A 63 17.92 -12.97 -10.84
N PRO A 64 18.71 -13.70 -11.64
CA PRO A 64 18.51 -13.68 -13.07
C PRO A 64 17.10 -14.23 -13.35
N MET A 65 16.43 -13.64 -14.34
CA MET A 65 15.10 -14.01 -14.83
C MET A 65 14.98 -15.50 -15.29
N GLY A 66 16.07 -16.28 -15.19
CA GLY A 66 16.21 -17.68 -15.60
C GLY A 66 15.88 -18.73 -14.53
N ASP A 67 15.74 -18.38 -13.24
CA ASP A 67 15.56 -19.39 -12.16
C ASP A 67 14.10 -19.75 -11.84
N ILE A 68 13.12 -19.19 -12.57
CA ILE A 68 11.70 -19.48 -12.31
C ILE A 68 11.34 -20.83 -12.98
N PRO A 69 10.98 -21.88 -12.21
CA PRO A 69 10.63 -23.18 -12.77
C PRO A 69 9.44 -23.13 -13.73
N ASN A 70 9.46 -23.98 -14.75
CA ASN A 70 8.39 -24.04 -15.77
C ASN A 70 6.99 -24.33 -15.17
N HIS A 71 6.91 -25.12 -14.09
CA HIS A 71 5.63 -25.38 -13.42
C HIS A 71 5.05 -24.10 -12.79
N ILE A 72 5.88 -23.24 -12.18
CA ILE A 72 5.46 -21.94 -11.63
C ILE A 72 4.96 -21.03 -12.74
N ARG A 73 5.66 -20.95 -13.88
CA ARG A 73 5.22 -20.14 -15.03
C ARG A 73 3.86 -20.59 -15.55
N ARG A 74 3.64 -21.90 -15.67
CA ARG A 74 2.35 -22.48 -16.09
C ARG A 74 1.24 -22.19 -15.09
N GLU A 75 1.51 -22.33 -13.81
CA GLU A 75 0.55 -22.07 -12.75
C GLU A 75 0.17 -20.59 -12.68
N ALA A 76 1.15 -19.69 -12.77
CA ALA A 76 0.94 -18.24 -12.83
C ALA A 76 0.05 -17.82 -14.01
N ALA A 77 0.18 -18.49 -15.16
CA ALA A 77 -0.65 -18.25 -16.33
C ALA A 77 -2.05 -18.89 -16.24
N SER A 78 -2.26 -19.83 -15.31
CA SER A 78 -3.55 -20.50 -15.15
C SER A 78 -4.64 -19.55 -14.64
N LYS A 79 -5.86 -19.75 -15.17
CA LYS A 79 -7.06 -19.01 -14.77
C LYS A 79 -7.66 -19.54 -13.46
N ASP A 80 -7.34 -20.78 -13.09
CA ASP A 80 -7.92 -21.45 -11.92
C ASP A 80 -7.39 -20.88 -10.61
N VAL A 81 -6.16 -20.32 -10.64
CA VAL A 81 -5.57 -19.64 -9.49
C VAL A 81 -6.32 -18.34 -9.22
N LYS A 82 -7.04 -18.31 -8.10
CA LYS A 82 -7.74 -17.13 -7.61
C LYS A 82 -6.75 -16.12 -7.01
N PRO A 83 -6.93 -14.80 -7.24
CA PRO A 83 -6.12 -13.79 -6.57
C PRO A 83 -6.42 -13.77 -5.07
N THR A 84 -5.37 -13.88 -4.26
CA THR A 84 -5.47 -13.86 -2.80
C THR A 84 -5.39 -12.44 -2.26
N VAL A 85 -4.69 -11.54 -2.96
CA VAL A 85 -4.54 -10.13 -2.57
C VAL A 85 -5.23 -9.24 -3.59
N ARG A 86 -5.94 -8.22 -3.10
CA ARG A 86 -6.57 -7.20 -3.94
C ARG A 86 -6.13 -5.80 -3.53
N VAL A 87 -5.63 -5.04 -4.50
CA VAL A 87 -5.15 -3.67 -4.26
C VAL A 87 -6.25 -2.67 -4.61
N GLY A 88 -6.64 -1.87 -3.61
CA GLY A 88 -7.63 -0.80 -3.72
C GLY A 88 -7.00 0.59 -3.85
N ARG A 89 -7.81 1.64 -3.65
CA ARG A 89 -7.42 3.06 -3.83
C ARG A 89 -6.22 3.51 -2.98
N SER A 90 -6.00 2.89 -1.83
CA SER A 90 -4.86 3.21 -0.95
C SER A 90 -3.51 2.80 -1.52
N GLY A 91 -3.50 1.96 -2.57
CA GLY A 91 -2.28 1.59 -3.27
C GLY A 91 -1.34 0.70 -2.47
N LEU A 92 -0.04 0.99 -2.58
CA LEU A 92 1.02 0.29 -1.85
C LEU A 92 1.11 0.81 -0.42
N THR A 93 0.59 0.05 0.54
CA THR A 93 0.71 0.34 1.97
C THR A 93 1.66 -0.65 2.65
N GLU A 94 2.15 -0.31 3.84
CA GLU A 94 2.98 -1.24 4.63
C GLU A 94 2.24 -2.54 4.93
N ALA A 95 0.98 -2.43 5.38
CA ALA A 95 0.13 -3.57 5.66
C ALA A 95 -0.05 -4.49 4.45
N LEU A 96 -0.16 -3.94 3.24
CA LEU A 96 -0.24 -4.73 2.01
C LEU A 96 1.06 -5.48 1.75
N VAL A 97 2.21 -4.84 1.97
CA VAL A 97 3.52 -5.47 1.78
C VAL A 97 3.72 -6.60 2.79
N GLU A 98 3.38 -6.39 4.06
CA GLU A 98 3.44 -7.43 5.10
C GLU A 98 2.49 -8.60 4.79
N GLU A 99 1.28 -8.32 4.31
CA GLU A 99 0.34 -9.34 3.89
C GLU A 99 0.90 -10.18 2.73
N VAL A 100 1.42 -9.52 1.69
CA VAL A 100 2.02 -10.18 0.53
C VAL A 100 3.24 -11.01 0.93
N ASP A 101 4.14 -10.47 1.77
CA ASP A 101 5.31 -11.19 2.26
C ASP A 101 4.92 -12.40 3.13
N GLY A 102 3.91 -12.24 4.00
CA GLY A 102 3.35 -13.33 4.80
C GLY A 102 2.78 -14.45 3.94
N GLN A 103 2.03 -14.13 2.89
CA GLN A 103 1.49 -15.12 1.96
C GLN A 103 2.60 -15.80 1.13
N LEU A 104 3.60 -15.03 0.66
CA LEU A 104 4.74 -15.57 -0.06
C LEU A 104 5.54 -16.56 0.78
N ARG A 105 5.68 -16.34 2.09
CA ARG A 105 6.34 -17.28 3.01
C ARG A 105 5.58 -18.59 3.18
N GLN A 106 4.24 -18.55 3.10
CA GLN A 106 3.40 -19.74 3.30
C GLN A 106 3.24 -20.58 2.04
N ARG A 107 3.15 -19.95 0.87
CA ARG A 107 2.73 -20.62 -0.39
C ARG A 107 3.74 -20.49 -1.53
N ALA A 108 4.85 -19.78 -1.33
CA ALA A 108 5.86 -19.45 -2.33
C ALA A 108 5.36 -18.59 -3.52
N MET A 109 4.06 -18.55 -3.82
CA MET A 109 3.49 -17.80 -4.93
C MET A 109 2.21 -17.06 -4.52
N VAL A 110 2.06 -15.83 -5.00
CA VAL A 110 0.92 -14.96 -4.70
C VAL A 110 0.44 -14.27 -5.98
N LYS A 111 -0.87 -14.35 -6.23
CA LYS A 111 -1.53 -13.66 -7.34
C LYS A 111 -2.26 -12.44 -6.83
N ILE A 112 -1.86 -11.28 -7.32
CA ILE A 112 -2.33 -9.97 -6.87
C ILE A 112 -3.20 -9.35 -7.96
N LYS A 113 -4.38 -8.87 -7.59
CA LYS A 113 -5.29 -8.17 -8.50
C LYS A 113 -5.51 -6.72 -8.05
N VAL A 114 -5.14 -5.80 -8.91
CA VAL A 114 -5.41 -4.37 -8.73
C VAL A 114 -6.80 -4.03 -9.26
N ASN A 115 -7.56 -3.24 -8.51
CA ASN A 115 -8.86 -2.77 -8.96
C ASN A 115 -8.73 -1.83 -10.16
N ARG A 116 -9.69 -1.87 -11.09
CA ARG A 116 -9.70 -1.03 -12.29
C ARG A 116 -9.83 0.45 -11.90
N GLY A 117 -9.09 1.32 -12.59
CA GLY A 117 -9.15 2.77 -12.39
C GLY A 117 -8.46 3.28 -11.13
N VAL A 118 -7.73 2.43 -10.41
CA VAL A 118 -6.93 2.87 -9.25
C VAL A 118 -5.56 3.42 -9.67
N PHE A 119 -4.93 2.77 -10.66
CA PHE A 119 -3.59 3.12 -11.12
C PHE A 119 -3.54 3.12 -12.64
N ASP A 120 -2.75 4.05 -13.18
CA ASP A 120 -2.32 4.06 -14.58
C ASP A 120 -1.26 2.99 -14.84
N ARG A 121 -0.94 2.73 -16.11
CA ARG A 121 0.03 1.69 -16.50
C ARG A 121 1.42 1.93 -15.89
N GLU A 122 1.86 3.18 -15.85
CA GLU A 122 3.15 3.59 -15.27
C GLU A 122 3.16 3.35 -13.75
N ASN A 123 2.11 3.79 -13.06
CA ASN A 123 1.96 3.56 -11.62
C ASN A 123 1.83 2.07 -11.27
N LEU A 124 1.22 1.26 -12.12
CA LEU A 124 1.20 -0.19 -11.97
C LEU A 124 2.60 -0.79 -12.09
N ALA A 125 3.42 -0.35 -13.04
CA ALA A 125 4.80 -0.82 -13.16
C ALA A 125 5.61 -0.51 -11.90
N LEU A 126 5.52 0.74 -11.41
CA LEU A 126 6.16 1.18 -10.17
C LEU A 126 5.68 0.38 -8.95
N LEU A 127 4.37 0.06 -8.87
CA LEU A 127 3.81 -0.79 -7.82
C LEU A 127 4.46 -2.19 -7.82
N TRP A 128 4.61 -2.81 -8.99
CA TRP A 128 5.23 -4.14 -9.10
C TRP A 128 6.71 -4.12 -8.73
N GLU A 129 7.45 -3.11 -9.20
CA GLU A 129 8.86 -2.93 -8.86
C GLU A 129 9.05 -2.74 -7.35
N ALA A 130 8.25 -1.87 -6.73
CA ALA A 130 8.31 -1.65 -5.29
C ALA A 130 7.94 -2.92 -4.49
N LEU A 131 6.93 -3.69 -4.92
CA LEU A 131 6.59 -4.95 -4.27
C LEU A 131 7.74 -5.97 -4.36
N VAL A 132 8.36 -6.09 -5.53
CA VAL A 132 9.53 -6.96 -5.75
C VAL A 132 10.70 -6.53 -4.87
N GLU A 133 11.01 -5.22 -4.82
CA GLU A 133 12.11 -4.69 -4.02
C GLU A 133 11.89 -4.94 -2.52
N ARG A 134 10.68 -4.67 -2.02
CA ARG A 134 10.37 -4.77 -0.59
C ARG A 134 10.25 -6.21 -0.10
N THR A 135 9.63 -7.09 -0.88
CA THR A 135 9.46 -8.51 -0.50
C THR A 135 10.69 -9.35 -0.87
N GLY A 136 11.47 -8.90 -1.85
CA GLY A 136 12.53 -9.68 -2.50
C GLY A 136 12.00 -10.91 -3.24
N ALA A 137 10.75 -10.88 -3.66
CA ALA A 137 10.16 -11.85 -4.58
C ALA A 137 10.56 -11.52 -6.03
N VAL A 138 10.17 -12.38 -6.95
CA VAL A 138 10.35 -12.19 -8.40
C VAL A 138 8.98 -12.06 -9.05
N LEU A 139 8.85 -11.08 -9.94
CA LEU A 139 7.66 -10.94 -10.78
C LEU A 139 7.69 -11.99 -11.89
N VAL A 140 6.77 -12.96 -11.83
CA VAL A 140 6.67 -14.05 -12.82
C VAL A 140 5.89 -13.59 -14.04
N LEU A 141 4.79 -12.87 -13.82
CA LEU A 141 3.86 -12.46 -14.86
C LEU A 141 3.14 -11.18 -14.43
N SER A 142 3.07 -10.20 -15.34
CA SER A 142 2.21 -9.04 -15.23
C SER A 142 1.29 -8.98 -16.45
N ARG A 143 -0.02 -8.88 -16.21
CA ARG A 143 -1.06 -8.75 -17.24
C ARG A 143 -2.06 -7.69 -16.82
N GLY A 144 -1.83 -6.46 -17.29
CA GLY A 144 -2.64 -5.29 -16.94
C GLY A 144 -2.70 -5.14 -15.43
N ASN A 145 -3.90 -5.28 -14.87
CA ASN A 145 -4.15 -5.09 -13.44
C ASN A 145 -3.89 -6.35 -12.60
N VAL A 146 -3.31 -7.40 -13.16
CA VAL A 146 -3.00 -8.64 -12.44
C VAL A 146 -1.51 -8.90 -12.50
N GLY A 147 -0.90 -9.20 -11.35
CA GLY A 147 0.49 -9.59 -11.22
C GLY A 147 0.63 -10.88 -10.43
N VAL A 148 1.65 -11.68 -10.74
CA VAL A 148 2.01 -12.89 -9.99
C VAL A 148 3.44 -12.75 -9.49
N LEU A 149 3.60 -12.83 -8.17
CA LEU A 149 4.89 -12.82 -7.49
C LEU A 149 5.22 -14.24 -7.03
N TRP A 150 6.49 -14.60 -7.11
CA TRP A 150 7.01 -15.87 -6.63
C TRP A 150 8.28 -15.66 -5.83
N ARG A 151 8.46 -16.45 -4.78
CA ARG A 151 9.64 -16.49 -3.94
C ARG A 151 10.09 -17.95 -3.81
N ARG A 152 11.40 -18.16 -3.89
CA ARG A 152 12.03 -19.46 -3.69
C ARG A 152 12.13 -19.82 -2.21
#